data_AF-A0A2M9PE56-F1
#
_entry.id   AF-A0A2M9PE56-F1
#
_cell.length_a   1.000
_cell.length_b   1.000
_cell.length_c   1.000
_cell.angle_alpha   90.00
_cell.angle_beta   90.00
_cell.angle_gamma   90.00
#
_symmetry.space_group_name_H-M   'P 1'
#
loop_
_entity.id
_entity.type
_entity.pdbx_description
1 polymer ?
#
loop_
_entity_poly.entity_id
_entity_poly.type
_entity_poly.pdbx_seq_one_letter_code
_entity_poly.pdbx_strand_id
1 'polypeptide(L)'
;MEFREHPLLNTPSLTAMILHMTDQGPASVESFAARLDTVLAEAEERPEVTSGEIRDHISALAEDLAAAGILSRQGGAYALTARGRQ
;
A
#
# COMPACT_ATOMS: atom_id res chain seq x y z
N MET A 1 14.73 -7.91 8.60
CA MET A 1 14.95 -6.46 8.50
C MET A 1 13.79 -5.80 9.20
N GLU A 2 14.03 -5.01 10.26
CA GLU A 2 12.95 -4.29 10.94
C GLU A 2 12.58 -3.06 10.10
N PHE A 3 11.35 -3.01 9.58
CA PHE A 3 10.73 -1.83 8.95
C PHE A 3 10.63 -0.59 9.87
N ARG A 4 11.27 -0.60 11.05
CA ARG A 4 11.19 0.44 12.08
C ARG A 4 12.01 1.68 11.76
N GLU A 5 13.00 1.61 10.88
CA GLU A 5 13.89 2.74 10.57
C GLU A 5 13.38 3.66 9.45
N HIS A 6 12.27 3.31 8.79
CA HIS A 6 11.64 4.11 7.74
C HIS A 6 10.16 4.36 8.04
N PRO A 7 9.76 5.55 8.53
CA PRO A 7 8.38 5.84 8.92
C PRO A 7 7.37 5.74 7.77
N LEU A 8 7.83 5.87 6.52
CA LEU A 8 7.02 5.69 5.31
C LEU A 8 6.73 4.22 4.97
N LEU A 9 7.54 3.29 5.48
CA LEU A 9 7.37 1.84 5.28
C LEU A 9 6.64 1.17 6.44
N ASN A 10 6.23 1.93 7.45
CA ASN A 10 5.43 1.37 8.53
C ASN A 10 4.01 1.03 8.04
N THR A 11 3.41 0.03 8.68
CA THR A 11 2.08 -0.48 8.30
C THR A 11 1.01 0.62 8.29
N PRO A 12 0.92 1.54 9.27
CA PRO A 12 -0.05 2.64 9.23
C PRO A 12 0.07 3.54 7.99
N SER A 13 1.28 3.98 7.63
CA SER A 13 1.52 4.84 6.47
C SER A 13 1.12 4.15 5.17
N LEU A 14 1.53 2.89 5.00
CA LEU A 14 1.17 2.10 3.82
C LEU A 14 -0.33 1.82 3.74
N THR A 15 -0.98 1.54 4.88
CA THR A 15 -2.43 1.35 4.95
C THR A 15 -3.16 2.62 4.51
N ALA A 16 -2.78 3.77 5.06
CA ALA A 16 -3.39 5.05 4.72
C ALA A 16 -3.23 5.37 3.22
N MET A 17 -2.04 5.12 2.66
CA MET A 17 -1.78 5.29 1.23
C MET A 17 -2.67 4.39 0.37
N ILE A 18 -2.73 3.08 0.68
CA ILE A 18 -3.56 2.11 -0.04
C ILE A 18 -5.04 2.54 0.01
N LEU A 19 -5.55 2.85 1.19
CA LEU A 19 -6.95 3.27 1.36
C LEU A 19 -7.24 4.55 0.55
N HIS A 20 -6.38 5.56 0.66
CA HIS A 20 -6.53 6.80 -0.09
C HIS A 20 -6.57 6.56 -1.60
N MET A 21 -5.67 5.73 -2.13
CA MET A 21 -5.66 5.39 -3.55
C MET A 21 -6.94 4.65 -3.98
N THR A 22 -7.36 3.67 -3.19
CA THR A 22 -8.58 2.88 -3.50
C THR A 22 -9.88 3.65 -3.34
N ASP A 23 -9.87 4.75 -2.58
CA ASP A 23 -11.01 5.68 -2.46
C ASP A 23 -11.18 6.53 -3.72
N GLN A 24 -10.09 6.83 -4.43
CA GLN A 24 -10.13 7.53 -5.73
C GLN A 24 -10.52 6.61 -6.90
N GLY A 25 -10.47 5.29 -6.70
CA GLY A 25 -10.84 4.28 -7.69
C GLY A 25 -10.05 2.98 -7.51
N PRO A 26 -10.39 1.90 -8.25
CA PRO A 26 -9.65 0.65 -8.17
C PRO A 26 -8.16 0.82 -8.50
N ALA A 27 -7.27 0.27 -7.67
CA ALA A 27 -5.82 0.41 -7.80
C ALA A 27 -5.09 -0.92 -7.57
N SER A 28 -3.99 -1.16 -8.28
CA SER A 28 -3.20 -2.39 -8.19
C SER A 28 -1.99 -2.25 -7.25
N VAL A 29 -1.34 -3.37 -6.94
CA VAL A 29 -0.08 -3.38 -6.18
C VAL A 29 0.99 -2.53 -6.86
N GLU A 30 1.06 -2.56 -8.19
CA GLU A 30 1.99 -1.75 -8.97
C GLU A 30 1.70 -0.26 -8.82
N SER A 31 0.42 0.12 -8.75
CA SER A 31 0.02 1.50 -8.53
C SER A 31 0.42 1.98 -7.12
N PHE A 32 0.20 1.14 -6.10
CA PHE A 32 0.62 1.43 -4.72
C PHE A 32 2.15 1.59 -4.62
N ALA A 33 2.91 0.68 -5.24
CA ALA A 33 4.37 0.73 -5.26
C ALA A 33 4.87 2.00 -5.98
N ALA A 34 4.32 2.33 -7.15
CA ALA A 34 4.69 3.55 -7.89
C ALA A 34 4.38 4.83 -7.09
N ARG A 35 3.27 4.84 -6.34
CA ARG A 35 2.95 5.97 -5.46
C ARG A 35 3.95 6.08 -4.32
N LEU A 36 4.30 4.97 -3.67
CA LEU A 36 5.31 4.95 -2.62
C LEU A 36 6.67 5.42 -3.13
N ASP A 37 7.11 4.95 -4.31
CA ASP A 37 8.36 5.39 -4.94
C ASP A 37 8.37 6.92 -5.14
N THR A 38 7.23 7.49 -5.53
CA THR A 38 7.06 8.95 -5.66
C THR A 38 7.20 9.65 -4.31
N VAL A 39 6.53 9.14 -3.26
CA VAL A 39 6.60 9.72 -1.90
C VAL A 39 8.03 9.65 -1.36
N LEU A 40 8.73 8.53 -1.54
CA LEU A 40 10.11 8.35 -1.10
C LEU A 40 11.05 9.31 -1.83
N ALA A 41 10.88 9.48 -3.15
CA ALA A 41 11.65 10.43 -3.92
C ALA A 41 11.40 11.89 -3.49
N GLU A 42 10.15 12.27 -3.21
CA GLU A 42 9.78 13.58 -2.67
C GLU A 42 10.37 13.85 -1.28
N ALA A 43 10.52 12.80 -0.46
CA ALA A 43 11.12 12.88 0.87
C ALA A 43 12.66 12.79 0.85
N GLU A 44 13.28 12.63 -0.32
CA GLU A 44 14.71 12.30 -0.47
C GLU A 44 15.15 11.06 0.32
N GLU A 45 14.20 10.16 0.61
CA GLU A 45 14.44 8.93 1.36
C GLU A 45 14.86 7.79 0.43
N ARG A 46 15.90 7.07 0.83
CA ARG A 46 16.36 5.85 0.14
C ARG A 46 16.37 4.70 1.13
N PRO A 47 15.25 3.97 1.25
CA PRO A 47 15.21 2.84 2.16
C PRO A 47 16.16 1.74 1.69
N GLU A 48 16.80 1.05 2.65
CA GLU A 48 17.73 -0.05 2.36
C GLU A 48 17.03 -1.34 1.90
N VAL A 49 15.69 -1.35 1.88
CA VAL A 49 14.89 -2.46 1.38
C VAL A 49 14.80 -2.46 -0.15
N THR A 50 14.79 -3.64 -0.74
CA THR A 50 14.67 -3.79 -2.18
C THR A 50 13.24 -3.47 -2.65
N SER A 51 13.10 -3.03 -3.91
CA SER A 51 11.77 -2.83 -4.52
C SER A 51 10.93 -4.11 -4.56
N GLY A 52 11.55 -5.30 -4.52
CA GLY A 52 10.85 -6.58 -4.40
C GLY A 52 10.21 -6.75 -3.03
N GLU A 53 10.97 -6.55 -1.95
CA GLU A 53 10.47 -6.63 -0.58
C GLU A 53 9.37 -5.61 -0.29
N ILE A 54 9.51 -4.39 -0.83
CA ILE A 54 8.46 -3.36 -0.75
C ILE A 54 7.16 -3.86 -1.39
N ARG A 55 7.24 -4.43 -2.60
CA ARG A 55 6.06 -4.96 -3.31
C ARG A 55 5.42 -6.12 -2.57
N ASP A 56 6.23 -7.04 -2.05
CA ASP A 56 5.73 -8.17 -1.27
C ASP A 56 5.01 -7.69 -0.01
N HIS A 57 5.55 -6.68 0.67
CA HIS A 57 4.93 -6.10 1.85
C HIS A 57 3.61 -5.38 1.54
N ILE A 58 3.58 -4.55 0.49
CA ILE A 58 2.36 -3.88 0.02
C ILE A 58 1.29 -4.90 -0.39
N SER A 59 1.70 -5.95 -1.10
CA SER A 59 0.81 -7.04 -1.55
C SER A 59 0.20 -7.75 -0.36
N ALA A 60 1.01 -8.16 0.62
CA ALA A 60 0.53 -8.81 1.85
C ALA A 60 -0.47 -7.92 2.61
N LEU A 61 -0.16 -6.62 2.74
CA LEU A 61 -1.05 -5.69 3.43
C LEU A 61 -2.38 -5.48 2.68
N ALA A 62 -2.35 -5.40 1.35
CA ALA A 62 -3.57 -5.28 0.54
C ALA A 62 -4.45 -6.54 0.65
N GLU A 63 -3.85 -7.73 0.69
CA GLU A 63 -4.55 -8.99 0.93
C GLU A 63 -5.13 -9.07 2.36
N ASP A 64 -4.41 -8.61 3.38
CA ASP A 64 -4.92 -8.52 4.76
C ASP A 64 -6.16 -7.61 4.85
N LEU A 65 -6.12 -6.45 4.20
CA LEU A 65 -7.26 -5.53 4.10
C LEU A 65 -8.43 -6.13 3.32
N ALA A 66 -8.15 -6.94 2.29
CA ALA A 66 -9.18 -7.65 1.55
C ALA A 66 -9.83 -8.76 2.40
N ALA A 67 -9.03 -9.53 3.14
CA ALA A 67 -9.50 -10.54 4.07
C ALA A 67 -10.35 -9.94 5.21
N ALA A 68 -10.03 -8.73 5.66
CA ALA A 68 -10.82 -7.96 6.62
C ALA A 68 -12.13 -7.38 6.03
N GLY A 69 -12.35 -7.51 4.71
CA GLY A 69 -13.49 -6.95 4.01
C GLY A 69 -13.46 -5.43 3.89
N ILE A 70 -12.29 -4.82 4.03
CA ILE A 70 -12.06 -3.38 3.82
C ILE A 70 -11.88 -3.12 2.32
N LEU A 71 -11.09 -3.96 1.65
CA LEU A 71 -10.90 -3.96 0.21
C LEU A 71 -11.61 -5.15 -0.45
N SER A 72 -11.85 -5.04 -1.75
CA SER A 72 -12.33 -6.14 -2.59
C SER A 72 -11.41 -6.30 -3.80
N ARG A 73 -11.10 -7.55 -4.16
CA ARG A 73 -10.25 -7.87 -5.31
C ARG A 73 -11.07 -7.85 -6.59
N GLN A 74 -10.67 -7.04 -7.57
CA GLN A 74 -11.35 -6.90 -8.86
C GLN A 74 -10.35 -6.92 -10.00
N GLY A 75 -10.28 -8.04 -10.72
CA GLY A 75 -9.52 -8.14 -11.98
C GLY A 75 -8.03 -7.79 -11.88
N GLY A 76 -7.39 -8.01 -10.72
CA GLY A 76 -5.99 -7.65 -10.47
C GLY A 76 -5.79 -6.30 -9.75
N ALA A 77 -6.87 -5.58 -9.46
CA ALA A 77 -6.86 -4.38 -8.63
C ALA A 77 -7.62 -4.61 -7.31
N TYR A 78 -7.51 -3.64 -6.41
CA TYR A 78 -8.27 -3.55 -5.18
C TYR A 78 -9.19 -2.34 -5.24
N ALA A 79 -10.43 -2.51 -4.79
CA ALA A 79 -11.42 -1.45 -4.69
C ALA A 79 -11.92 -1.33 -3.25
N LEU A 80 -12.08 -0.10 -2.77
CA LEU A 80 -12.58 0.18 -1.43
C LEU A 80 -14.04 -0.24 -1.29
N THR A 81 -14.34 -1.09 -0.31
CA THR A 81 -15.70 -1.55 -0.02
C THR A 81 -16.50 -0.46 0.70
N ALA A 82 -17.81 -0.68 0.85
CA ALA A 82 -18.63 0.18 1.69
C ALA A 82 -18.15 0.21 3.15
N ARG A 83 -17.70 -0.93 3.69
CA ARG A 83 -17.15 -1.04 5.05
C ARG A 83 -15.85 -0.25 5.21
N GLY A 84 -14.98 -0.27 4.19
CA GLY A 84 -13.72 0.46 4.21
C GLY A 84 -13.84 1.99 4.19
N ARG A 85 -15.04 2.52 3.89
CA ARG A 85 -15.35 3.96 3.90
C ARG A 85 -15.96 4.47 5.22
N GLN A 86 -16.27 3.57 6.15
CA GLN A 86 -16.88 3.89 7.45
C GLN A 86 -15.80 4.25 8.48
#